data_AF-A0A966SK36-F1
#
_entry.id   AF-A0A966SK36-F1
#
_cell.length_a   1.000
_cell.length_b   1.000
_cell.length_c   1.000
_cell.angle_alpha   90.00
_cell.angle_beta   90.00
_cell.angle_gamma   90.00
#
_symmetry.space_group_name_H-M   'P 1'
#
loop_
_entity.id
_entity.type
_entity.pdbx_description
1 polymer ?
#
loop_
_entity_poly.entity_id
_entity_poly.type
_entity_poly.pdbx_seq_one_letter_code
_entity_poly.pdbx_strand_id
1 'polypeptide(L)' 'MTFPQSAYLLAFLGGALGTAASLPLWRAWCVRTGLVDDPGHRKIHDTPVPLAGGLAVLTGLLVPLVLGA' A
#
# COMPACT_ATOMS: atom_id res chain seq x y z
N MET A 1 -32.34 -5.52 -13.21
CA MET A 1 -30.91 -5.19 -13.08
C MET A 1 -30.38 -5.93 -11.85
N THR A 2 -29.51 -6.91 -12.04
CA THR A 2 -28.87 -7.61 -10.91
C THR A 2 -27.71 -6.74 -10.39
N PHE A 3 -27.64 -6.55 -9.08
CA PHE A 3 -26.58 -5.73 -8.47
C PHE A 3 -25.20 -6.42 -8.68
N PRO A 4 -24.14 -5.71 -9.11
CA PRO A 4 -22.87 -6.32 -9.52
C PRO A 4 -21.96 -6.62 -8.31
N GLN A 5 -22.41 -7.51 -7.42
CA GLN A 5 -21.68 -7.88 -6.19
C GLN A 5 -20.26 -8.39 -6.46
N SER A 6 -20.09 -9.17 -7.53
CA SER A 6 -18.79 -9.72 -7.93
C SER A 6 -17.77 -8.64 -8.25
N ALA A 7 -18.17 -7.55 -8.92
CA ALA A 7 -17.28 -6.45 -9.26
C ALA A 7 -16.74 -5.75 -8.00
N TYR A 8 -17.61 -5.48 -7.01
CA TYR A 8 -17.19 -4.88 -5.74
C TYR A 8 -16.29 -5.81 -4.92
N LEU A 9 -16.60 -7.11 -4.88
CA LEU A 9 -15.76 -8.10 -4.19
C LEU A 9 -14.38 -8.21 -4.85
N LEU A 10 -14.32 -8.24 -6.18
CA LEU A 10 -13.06 -8.26 -6.93
C LEU A 10 -12.25 -6.98 -6.73
N ALA A 11 -12.90 -5.81 -6.72
CA ALA A 11 -12.22 -4.55 -6.44
C ALA A 11 -11.64 -4.51 -5.01
N PHE A 12 -12.42 -4.95 -4.02
CA PHE A 12 -11.99 -5.01 -2.63
C PHE A 12 -10.83 -5.99 -2.43
N LEU A 13 -10.99 -7.24 -2.86
CA LEU A 13 -9.96 -8.28 -2.70
C LEU A 13 -8.72 -7.97 -3.55
N GLY A 14 -8.90 -7.50 -4.78
CA GLY A 14 -7.81 -7.11 -5.67
C GLY A 14 -6.99 -5.96 -5.09
N GLY A 15 -7.65 -4.91 -4.61
CA GLY A 15 -6.97 -3.79 -3.94
C GLY A 15 -6.25 -4.22 -2.67
N ALA A 16 -6.90 -5.00 -1.81
CA ALA A 16 -6.31 -5.49 -0.57
C ALA A 16 -5.07 -6.38 -0.83
N LEU A 17 -5.17 -7.33 -1.75
CA LEU A 17 -4.08 -8.21 -2.14
C LEU A 17 -2.95 -7.44 -2.84
N GLY A 18 -3.28 -6.51 -3.74
CA GLY A 18 -2.29 -5.67 -4.43
C GLY A 18 -1.51 -4.78 -3.46
N THR A 19 -2.20 -4.18 -2.48
CA THR A 19 -1.56 -3.41 -1.41
C THR A 19 -0.68 -4.29 -0.53
N ALA A 20 -1.17 -5.44 -0.07
CA ALA A 20 -0.40 -6.35 0.78
C ALA A 20 0.85 -6.89 0.06
N ALA A 21 0.72 -7.26 -1.21
CA ALA A 21 1.82 -7.78 -2.03
C ALA A 21 2.88 -6.72 -2.37
N SER A 22 2.47 -5.45 -2.57
CA SER A 22 3.40 -4.36 -2.89
C SER A 22 4.10 -3.76 -1.67
N LEU A 23 3.51 -3.88 -0.47
CA LEU A 23 4.06 -3.34 0.77
C LEU A 23 5.54 -3.74 1.05
N PRO A 24 5.97 -5.02 0.94
CA PRO A 24 7.37 -5.38 1.19
C PRO A 24 8.34 -4.72 0.21
N LEU A 25 7.94 -4.53 -1.06
CA LEU A 25 8.74 -3.84 -2.07
C LEU A 25 8.96 -2.37 -1.67
N TRP A 26 7.87 -1.66 -1.33
CA TRP A 26 7.93 -0.27 -0.92
C TRP A 26 8.69 -0.08 0.40
N ARG A 27 8.51 -0.99 1.36
CA ARG A 27 9.28 -1.01 2.59
C ARG A 27 10.78 -1.09 2.30
N ALA A 28 11.21 -2.03 1.46
CA ALA A 28 12.62 -2.18 1.11
C ALA A 28 13.16 -0.93 0.39
N TRP A 29 12.37 -0.35 -0.52
CA TRP A 29 12.74 0.88 -1.22
C TRP A 29 12.89 2.07 -0.26
N CYS A 30 11.94 2.30 0.64
CA CYS A 30 11.98 3.37 1.65
C CYS A 30 13.22 3.28 2.55
N VAL A 31 13.57 2.07 3.02
CA VAL A 31 14.78 1.88 3.82
C VAL A 31 16.04 2.19 3.02
N ARG A 32 16.08 1.79 1.74
CA ARG A 32 17.23 2.05 0.86
C ARG A 32 17.41 3.52 0.50
N THR A 33 16.32 4.28 0.38
CA THR A 33 16.36 5.70 0.01
C THR A 33 16.37 6.64 1.22
N GLY A 34 16.23 6.11 2.44
CA GLY A 34 16.08 6.92 3.65
C GLY A 34 14.72 7.59 3.76
N LEU A 35 13.70 7.16 3.00
CA LEU A 35 12.32 7.62 3.15
C LEU A 35 11.67 6.94 4.36
N VAL A 36 12.18 7.29 5.53
CA VAL A 36 11.80 6.75 6.83
C VAL A 36 11.40 7.89 7.76
N ASP A 37 10.56 7.55 8.73
CA ASP A 37 10.23 8.42 9.84
C ASP A 37 11.20 8.14 10.99
N ASP A 38 12.13 9.06 11.25
CA ASP A 38 13.11 8.90 12.33
C ASP A 38 12.46 9.07 13.72
N PRO A 39 13.01 8.42 14.77
CA PRO A 39 12.58 8.61 16.15
C PRO A 39 12.62 10.09 16.59
N GLY A 40 11.77 10.46 17.55
CA GLY A 40 11.74 11.82 18.07
C GLY A 40 10.96 11.93 19.37
N HIS A 41 11.05 13.09 20.04
CA HIS A 41 10.50 13.30 21.39
C HIS A 41 9.00 13.00 21.56
N ARG A 42 8.22 12.99 20.47
CA ARG A 42 6.77 12.71 20.50
C ARG A 42 6.41 11.35 19.87
N LYS A 43 7.38 10.52 19.50
CA LYS A 43 7.18 9.26 18.79
C LYS A 43 7.46 8.09 19.74
N ILE A 44 6.62 7.05 19.67
CA ILE A 44 6.74 5.85 20.52
C ILE A 44 7.75 4.83 19.97
N HIS A 45 8.18 5.01 18.71
CA HIS A 45 9.15 4.14 18.06
C HIS A 45 10.58 4.65 18.31
N ASP A 46 11.47 3.71 18.57
CA ASP A 46 12.91 3.91 18.82
C ASP A 46 13.75 3.55 17.59
N THR A 47 13.15 2.94 16.57
CA THR A 47 13.78 2.60 15.29
C THR A 47 13.09 3.34 14.13
N PRO A 48 13.83 3.73 13.07
CA PRO A 48 13.23 4.38 11.90
C PRO A 48 12.12 3.53 11.25
N VAL A 49 10.95 4.15 11.01
CA VAL A 49 9.78 3.46 10.45
C VAL A 49 9.62 3.82 8.95
N PRO A 50 9.57 2.86 8.02
CA PRO A 50 9.44 3.14 6.59
C PRO A 50 8.09 3.81 6.23
N LEU A 51 8.12 4.89 5.47
CA LEU A 51 6.92 5.62 5.01
C LEU A 51 6.25 4.96 3.79
N ALA A 52 6.04 3.65 3.84
CA ALA A 52 5.61 2.83 2.69
C ALA A 52 4.09 2.69 2.52
N GLY A 53 3.28 3.04 3.53
CA GLY A 53 1.85 2.74 3.56
C GLY A 53 1.07 3.36 2.40
N GLY A 54 1.21 4.67 2.17
CA GLY A 54 0.53 5.37 1.08
C GLY A 54 0.92 4.86 -0.31
N LEU A 55 2.20 4.52 -0.49
CA LEU A 55 2.72 3.96 -1.75
C LEU A 55 2.09 2.59 -2.06
N ALA A 56 1.98 1.73 -1.05
CA ALA A 56 1.34 0.42 -1.19
C ALA A 56 -0.16 0.52 -1.51
N VAL A 57 -0.88 1.44 -0.86
CA VAL A 57 -2.31 1.67 -1.14
C VAL A 57 -2.51 2.22 -2.56
N LEU A 58 -1.74 3.23 -2.96
CA LEU A 58 -1.80 3.78 -4.32
C LEU A 58 -1.47 2.72 -5.37
N THR A 59 -0.52 1.83 -5.11
CA THR A 59 -0.19 0.73 -6.03
C THR A 59 -1.36 -0.24 -6.18
N GLY A 60 -1.96 -0.68 -5.06
CA GLY A 60 -3.13 -1.56 -5.08
C GLY A 60 -4.35 -0.96 -5.80
N LEU A 61 -4.50 0.37 -5.77
CA LEU A 61 -5.55 1.10 -6.46
C LEU A 61 -5.25 1.32 -7.96
N LEU A 62 -4.05 1.81 -8.28
CA LEU A 62 -3.72 2.29 -9.62
C LEU A 62 -3.36 1.16 -10.58
N VAL A 63 -2.75 0.08 -10.10
CA VAL A 63 -2.32 -1.03 -10.99
C VAL A 63 -3.52 -1.64 -11.74
N PRO A 64 -4.63 -2.04 -11.09
CA PRO A 64 -5.80 -2.54 -11.80
C PRO A 64 -6.36 -1.51 -12.78
N LEU A 65 -6.47 -0.24 -12.37
CA LEU A 65 -7.02 0.84 -13.20
C LEU A 65 -6.20 1.06 -14.47
N VAL A 66 -4.86 1.05 -14.36
CA VAL A 66 -3.96 1.21 -15.51
C VAL A 66 -3.97 -0.03 -16.40
N LEU A 67 -4.16 -1.22 -15.84
CA LEU A 67 -4.27 -2.49 -16.58
C LEU A 67 -5.66 -2.73 -17.20
N GLY A 68 -6.59 -1.77 -17.06
CA GLY A 68 -7.89 -1.81 -17.75
C GLY A 68 -9.03 -2.43 -16.94
N ALA A 69 -8.96 -2.38 -15.61
CA ALA A 69 -10.11 -2.63 -14.74
C ALA A 69 -11.24 -1.61 -14.94
#